data_AF-X1NDS2-F1
#
_entry.id   AF-X1NDS2-F1
#
_cell.length_a   1.000
_cell.length_b   1.000
_cell.length_c   1.000
_cell.angle_alpha   90.00
_cell.angle_beta   90.00
_cell.angle_gamma   90.00
#
_symmetry.space_group_name_H-M   'P 1'
#
loop_
_entity.id
_entity.type
_entity.pdbx_description
1 polymer ?
#
loop_
_entity_poly.entity_id
_entity_poly.type
_entity_poly.pdbx_seq_one_letter_code
_entity_poly.pdbx_strand_id
1 'polypeptide(L)' 'MSEKFACDTSVIFNGIILELIVDGDLGNKPEIYIPNVVVAEVEYRTNVQKEIGYYGLNVLKELRRLHNEEKITL' A
#
# COMPACT_ATOMS: atom_id res chain seq x y z
N MET A 1 9.81 12.66 14.79
CA MET A 1 9.02 11.42 14.93
C MET A 1 8.63 11.01 13.52
N SER A 2 8.81 9.75 13.12
CA SER A 2 8.30 9.32 11.80
C SER A 2 6.78 9.30 11.88
N GLU A 3 6.13 9.87 10.87
CA GLU A 3 4.68 9.88 10.77
C GLU A 3 4.19 8.48 10.40
N LYS A 4 3.16 8.03 11.12
CA LYS A 4 2.62 6.68 11.05
C LYS A 4 1.29 6.72 10.31
N PHE A 5 1.16 5.95 9.24
CA PHE A 5 -0.03 5.93 8.39
C PHE A 5 -0.60 4.51 8.32
N ALA A 6 -1.89 4.36 8.58
CA ALA A 6 -2.58 3.10 8.35
C ALA A 6 -3.32 3.16 7.01
N CYS A 7 -3.09 2.19 6.14
CA CYS A 7 -3.77 2.12 4.85
C CYS A 7 -5.16 1.50 4.98
N ASP A 8 -6.12 2.08 4.26
CA ASP A 8 -7.42 1.47 4.00
C ASP A 8 -7.41 0.76 2.64
N THR A 9 -8.34 -0.17 2.44
CA THR A 9 -8.52 -0.97 1.24
C THR A 9 -8.77 -0.11 0.00
N SER A 10 -9.53 0.98 0.14
CA SER A 10 -9.78 1.94 -0.94
C SER A 10 -8.50 2.60 -1.44
N VAL A 11 -7.60 2.97 -0.52
CA VAL A 11 -6.31 3.61 -0.81
C VAL A 11 -5.38 2.66 -1.56
N ILE A 12 -5.42 1.36 -1.24
CA ILE A 12 -4.67 0.32 -1.97
C ILE A 12 -5.23 0.13 -3.38
N PHE A 13 -6.55 -0.02 -3.54
CA PHE A 13 -7.15 -0.29 -4.86
C PHE A 13 -7.11 0.89 -5.82
N ASN A 14 -7.01 2.11 -5.32
CA ASN A 14 -6.88 3.31 -6.13
C ASN A 14 -5.43 3.73 -6.38
N GLY A 15 -4.45 3.06 -5.74
CA GLY A 15 -3.02 3.38 -5.91
C GLY A 15 -2.56 4.67 -5.24
N ILE A 16 -3.44 5.37 -4.53
CA ILE A 16 -3.21 6.68 -3.91
C ILE A 16 -1.99 6.63 -2.97
N ILE A 17 -1.77 5.51 -2.27
CA ILE A 17 -0.61 5.40 -1.37
C ILE A 17 0.73 5.51 -2.12
N LEU A 18 0.80 5.02 -3.35
CA LEU A 18 2.03 5.11 -4.14
C LEU A 18 2.29 6.55 -4.57
N GLU A 19 1.25 7.27 -4.98
CA GLU A 19 1.32 8.69 -5.34
C GLU A 19 1.81 9.52 -4.15
N LEU A 20 1.19 9.35 -2.98
CA LEU A 20 1.57 10.05 -1.75
C LEU A 20 3.03 9.79 -1.32
N ILE A 21 3.55 8.58 -1.55
CA ILE A 21 4.96 8.26 -1.27
C ILE A 21 5.89 8.92 -2.30
N VAL A 22 5.53 8.87 -3.58
CA VAL A 22 6.36 9.40 -4.69
C VAL A 22 6.43 10.92 -4.64
N ASP A 23 5.31 11.58 -4.33
CA ASP A 23 5.21 13.04 -4.25
C ASP A 23 5.85 13.60 -2.97
N GLY A 24 6.15 12.73 -1.98
CA GLY A 24 6.80 13.12 -0.73
C GLY A 24 5.85 13.70 0.31
N ASP A 25 4.53 13.60 0.08
CA ASP A 25 3.48 14.15 0.95
C ASP A 25 3.43 13.49 2.33
N LEU A 26 3.95 12.27 2.45
CA LEU A 26 4.03 11.52 3.72
C LEU A 26 5.30 11.84 4.53
N GLY A 27 6.14 12.76 4.05
CA GLY A 27 7.37 13.16 4.71
C GLY A 27 8.54 12.19 4.51
N ASN A 28 9.60 12.37 5.31
CA ASN A 28 10.83 11.58 5.21
C ASN A 28 10.68 10.21 5.88
N LYS A 29 10.74 9.15 5.08
CA LYS A 29 10.69 7.74 5.51
C LYS A 29 9.46 7.45 6.40
N PRO A 30 8.24 7.55 5.83
CA PRO A 30 7.00 7.28 6.56
C PRO A 30 6.93 5.83 7.00
N GLU A 31 6.21 5.60 8.09
CA GLU A 31 5.90 4.26 8.60
C GLU A 31 4.47 3.90 8.20
N ILE A 32 4.32 2.90 7.33
CA ILE A 32 3.07 2.51 6.70
C ILE A 32 2.63 1.16 7.26
N TYR A 33 1.44 1.13 7.87
CA TYR A 33 0.83 -0.07 8.38
C TYR A 33 -0.28 -0.53 7.44
N ILE A 34 -0.22 -1.80 7.06
CA ILE A 34 -1.29 -2.45 6.29
C ILE A 34 -2.01 -3.42 7.24
N PRO A 35 -3.24 -3.11 7.67
CA PRO A 35 -4.02 -4.02 8.50
C PRO A 35 -4.21 -5.38 7.81
N ASN A 36 -4.14 -6.48 8.56
CA ASN A 36 -4.34 -7.84 8.01
C ASN A 36 -5.70 -7.99 7.30
N VAL A 37 -6.73 -7.25 7.72
CA VAL A 37 -8.05 -7.25 7.06
C VAL A 37 -7.97 -6.69 5.63
N VAL A 38 -7.14 -5.66 5.39
CA VAL A 38 -6.94 -5.07 4.05
C VAL A 38 -6.26 -6.08 3.12
N VAL A 39 -5.27 -6.82 3.64
CA VAL A 39 -4.60 -7.90 2.88
C VAL A 39 -5.61 -8.98 2.47
N ALA A 40 -6.45 -9.43 3.41
CA ALA A 40 -7.47 -10.43 3.13
C ALA A 40 -8.51 -9.95 2.09
N GLU A 41 -8.89 -8.67 2.12
CA GLU A 41 -9.78 -8.09 1.10
C GLU A 41 -9.14 -8.05 -0.29
N VAL A 42 -7.85 -7.70 -0.38
CA VAL A 42 -7.10 -7.74 -1.65
C VAL A 42 -7.04 -9.16 -2.21
N GLU A 43 -6.76 -10.16 -1.38
CA GLU A 43 -6.75 -11.57 -1.78
C GLU A 43 -8.13 -12.03 -2.26
N TYR A 44 -9.20 -11.69 -1.52
CA TYR A 44 -10.57 -12.02 -1.89
C TYR A 44 -10.96 -11.40 -3.23
N ARG A 45 -10.67 -10.11 -3.43
CA ARG A 45 -10.96 -9.41 -4.70
C ARG A 45 -10.12 -9.95 -5.84
N THR A 46 -8.89 -10.40 -5.61
CA THR A 46 -8.07 -11.07 -6.64
C THR A 46 -8.72 -12.35 -7.14
N ASN A 47 -9.34 -13.11 -6.24
CA ASN A 47 -10.03 -14.35 -6.61
C ASN A 47 -11.37 -14.12 -7.31
N VAL A 48 -12.14 -13.08 -6.93
CA VAL A 48 -13.51 -12.84 -7.42
C VAL A 48 -13.57 -11.79 -8.56
N GLN A 49 -12.76 -10.74 -8.48
CA GLN A 49 -12.72 -9.56 -9.36
C GLN A 49 -11.30 -9.33 -9.87
N LYS A 50 -10.88 -10.22 -10.80
CA LYS A 50 -9.49 -10.39 -11.24
C LYS A 50 -8.75 -9.08 -11.50
N GLU A 51 -9.26 -8.19 -12.33
CA GLU A 51 -8.53 -6.97 -12.72
C GLU A 51 -8.22 -6.04 -11.54
N ILE A 52 -9.23 -5.63 -10.77
CA ILE A 52 -9.07 -4.75 -9.59
C ILE A 52 -8.22 -5.44 -8.50
N GLY A 53 -8.44 -6.73 -8.28
CA GLY A 53 -7.66 -7.51 -7.33
C GLY A 53 -6.18 -7.58 -7.69
N TYR A 54 -5.86 -7.86 -8.96
CA TYR A 54 -4.48 -7.87 -9.44
C TYR A 54 -3.81 -6.50 -9.31
N TYR A 55 -4.54 -5.41 -9.55
CA TYR A 55 -4.02 -4.07 -9.32
C TYR A 55 -3.67 -3.84 -7.84
N GLY A 56 -4.58 -4.15 -6.91
CA GLY A 56 -4.32 -4.03 -5.48
C GLY A 56 -3.13 -4.89 -5.03
N LEU A 57 -3.01 -6.12 -5.54
CA LEU A 57 -1.86 -6.99 -5.28
C LEU A 57 -0.55 -6.37 -5.81
N ASN A 58 -0.59 -5.69 -6.95
CA ASN A 58 0.59 -5.02 -7.50
C ASN A 58 1.00 -3.82 -6.63
N VAL A 59 0.04 -3.07 -6.10
CA VAL A 59 0.31 -1.98 -5.15
C VAL A 59 1.01 -2.51 -3.89
N LEU A 60 0.52 -3.62 -3.32
CA LEU A 60 1.17 -4.25 -2.15
C LEU A 60 2.61 -4.71 -2.46
N LYS A 61 2.85 -5.26 -3.65
CA LYS A 61 4.21 -5.63 -4.09
C LYS A 61 5.12 -4.42 -4.20
N GLU A 62 4.59 -3.32 -4.73
CA GLU A 62 5.34 -2.10 -4.91
C GLU A 62 5.69 -1.43 -3.57
N LEU A 63 4.76 -1.40 -2.61
CA LEU A 63 5.05 -0.98 -1.24
C LEU A 63 6.20 -1.80 -0.62
N ARG A 64 6.21 -3.12 -0.83
CA ARG A 64 7.30 -3.97 -0.36
C ARG A 64 8.63 -3.70 -1.05
N ARG A 65 8.61 -3.37 -2.35
CA ARG A 65 9.80 -2.91 -3.09
C ARG A 65 10.34 -1.61 -2.48
N LEU A 66 9.47 -0.62 -2.25
CA LEU A 66 9.83 0.67 -1.64
C LEU A 66 10.41 0.50 -0.23
N HIS A 67 9.89 -0.44 0.54
CA HIS A 67 10.43 -0.79 1.86
C HIS A 67 11.86 -1.34 1.76
N ASN A 68 12.10 -2.27 0.82
CA ASN A 68 13.44 -2.82 0.58
C ASN A 68 14.44 -1.76 0.08
N GLU A 69 13.96 -0.70 -0.58
CA GLU A 69 14.75 0.46 -1.00
C GLU A 69 14.94 1.50 0.12
N GLU A 70 14.52 1.19 1.34
CA GLU A 70 14.57 2.05 2.52
C GLU A 70 13.80 3.39 2.40
N LYS A 71 12.93 3.52 1.39
CA LYS A 71 12.10 4.70 1.16
C LYS A 71 10.95 4.81 2.16
N ILE A 72 10.43 3.67 2.60
CA ILE A 72 9.35 3.57 3.61
C ILE A 72 9.68 2.49 4.64
N THR A 73 8.99 2.54 5.78
CA THR A 73 8.95 1.45 6.76
C THR A 73 7.59 0.76 6.66
N LEU A 74 7.54 -0.57 6.61
CA LEU A 74 6.33 -1.37 6.43
C LEU A 74 6.14 -2.35 7.59
#